data_AF-A0A965UQE7-F1
#
_entry.id   AF-A0A965UQE7-F1
#
_cell.length_a   1.000
_cell.length_b   1.000
_cell.length_c   1.000
_cell.angle_alpha   90.00
_cell.angle_beta   90.00
_cell.angle_gamma   90.00
#
_symmetry.space_group_name_H-M   'P 1'
#
loop_
_entity.id
_entity.type
_entity.pdbx_description
1 polymer ?
#
loop_
_entity_poly.entity_id
_entity_poly.type
_entity_poly.pdbx_seq_one_letter_code
_entity_poly.pdbx_strand_id
1 'polypeptide(L)'
;MSELSFEATPVKRRWAMALAEALRATRDTANKARVPEFIPLLGGAGAGDILLGQAPEGAERLAYGERMTSGRGQTLHIRPETIDLAMAMPINAGLKGGVGLVGRMADKASDATINALRRAPQTVAAAERRMLREAIPEGEEIANYMNRPTVIAPERITFPGIYKRPDALVAGARVAPEDPLMKQLFGVTRDDLYQIAQEGQRAGNMTDTPFKTAAKPRGAAVAEQIMNPRNEQRIIDIIAEARKRPDLFKGMASWYTMDPLYQRFVELYGREAAPTMYQRFNALTGMASPNSEVLTELNRGTGAFWLANQGRFDDFARYAGLAESKRGVDFPQDMRAIQGHMVHSTAQAGPMAKYLRAGQIEMDSPKVPSYIHASGVPDVGFQTAWPVGDAHWSRLVGLPDVRGLKRDRETGNMVPNAASASTSEMVSLGPWWRKRVADRSDLESVPAQAVVWGAGSNATGVSSPIGAPKLELLSQQIGKAANRMGISPEEARDRIIMGSGHAGFIDPKLAAIMAGGAGASAAAIAALRKKQEDEE
;
A
#
# COMPACT_ATOMS: atom_id res chain seq x y z
N MET A 1 -20.40 -33.85 6.84
CA MET A 1 -19.77 -32.54 7.13
C MET A 1 -20.90 -31.53 7.16
N SER A 2 -21.20 -30.94 8.31
CA SER A 2 -22.26 -29.94 8.47
C SER A 2 -21.83 -28.62 7.82
N GLU A 3 -22.64 -28.11 6.89
CA GLU A 3 -22.49 -26.77 6.32
C GLU A 3 -22.65 -25.73 7.44
N LEU A 4 -21.53 -25.16 7.89
CA LEU A 4 -21.54 -23.97 8.73
C LEU A 4 -21.81 -22.77 7.81
N SER A 5 -23.08 -22.35 7.72
CA SER A 5 -23.45 -21.07 7.13
C SER A 5 -23.00 -19.96 8.07
N PHE A 6 -22.00 -19.19 7.65
CA PHE A 6 -21.61 -17.97 8.36
C PHE A 6 -22.41 -16.79 7.80
N GLU A 7 -23.35 -16.30 8.59
CA GLU A 7 -24.09 -15.07 8.31
C GLU A 7 -23.14 -13.87 8.52
N ALA A 8 -22.87 -13.11 7.46
CA ALA A 8 -22.00 -11.95 7.54
C ALA A 8 -22.65 -10.86 8.42
N THR A 9 -22.07 -10.59 9.58
CA THR A 9 -22.56 -9.52 10.46
C THR A 9 -22.25 -8.16 9.81
N PRO A 10 -23.23 -7.26 9.62
CA PRO A 10 -22.98 -5.97 8.99
C PRO A 10 -22.00 -5.12 9.82
N VAL A 11 -21.09 -4.43 9.12
CA VAL A 11 -20.06 -3.58 9.73
C VAL A 11 -20.71 -2.37 10.39
N LYS A 12 -20.74 -2.35 11.72
CA LYS A 12 -21.32 -1.25 12.51
C LYS A 12 -20.32 -0.11 12.69
N ARG A 13 -20.68 1.13 12.33
CA ARG A 13 -19.89 2.33 12.67
C ARG A 13 -19.95 2.56 14.18
N ARG A 14 -18.85 2.29 14.88
CA ARG A 14 -18.78 2.32 16.36
C ARG A 14 -19.20 3.65 16.99
N TRP A 15 -18.88 4.79 16.37
CA TRP A 15 -19.30 6.10 16.89
C TRP A 15 -20.82 6.28 16.84
N ALA A 16 -21.47 5.79 15.78
CA ALA A 16 -22.92 5.90 15.61
C ALA A 16 -23.65 4.93 16.55
N MET A 17 -23.08 3.74 16.81
CA MET A 17 -23.54 2.87 17.90
C MET A 17 -23.39 3.53 19.27
N ALA A 18 -22.23 4.14 19.56
CA ALA A 18 -22.02 4.84 20.84
C ALA A 18 -22.99 6.03 21.00
N LEU A 19 -23.29 6.75 19.91
CA LEU A 19 -24.31 7.79 19.88
C LEU A 19 -25.71 7.20 20.10
N ALA A 20 -26.05 6.10 19.44
CA ALA A 20 -27.33 5.42 19.61
C ALA A 20 -27.53 4.94 21.05
N GLU A 21 -26.50 4.34 21.65
CA GLU A 21 -26.49 3.91 23.05
C GLU A 21 -26.62 5.11 24.00
N ALA A 22 -25.91 6.21 23.74
CA ALA A 22 -26.03 7.43 24.54
C ALA A 22 -27.43 8.05 24.44
N LEU A 23 -27.99 8.14 23.23
CA LEU A 23 -29.36 8.64 23.00
C LEU A 23 -30.41 7.73 23.63
N ARG A 24 -30.22 6.40 23.56
CA ARG A 24 -31.11 5.41 24.19
C ARG A 24 -31.06 5.51 25.71
N ALA A 25 -29.87 5.55 26.30
CA ALA A 25 -29.70 5.71 27.74
C ALA A 25 -30.31 7.03 28.25
N THR A 26 -30.20 8.11 27.46
CA THR A 26 -30.84 9.40 27.74
C THR A 26 -32.36 9.30 27.66
N ARG A 27 -32.89 8.66 26.61
CA ARG A 27 -34.33 8.42 26.43
C ARG A 27 -34.88 7.62 27.60
N ASP A 28 -34.25 6.51 27.95
CA ASP A 28 -34.69 5.62 29.03
C ASP A 28 -34.64 6.32 30.39
N THR A 29 -33.62 7.17 30.62
CA THR A 29 -33.54 7.98 31.84
C THR A 29 -34.65 9.02 31.90
N ALA A 30 -34.95 9.71 30.79
CA ALA A 30 -36.02 10.70 30.71
C ALA A 30 -37.42 10.03 30.81
N ASN A 31 -37.59 8.80 30.32
CA ASN A 31 -38.82 8.03 30.43
C ASN A 31 -39.19 7.64 31.88
N LYS A 32 -38.27 7.81 32.84
CA LYS A 32 -38.61 7.73 34.28
C LYS A 32 -39.58 8.84 34.71
N ALA A 33 -39.60 9.96 33.98
CA ALA A 33 -40.64 10.97 34.11
C ALA A 33 -41.73 10.69 33.07
N ARG A 34 -42.92 10.28 33.53
CA ARG A 34 -44.09 10.11 32.66
C ARG A 34 -44.91 11.38 32.63
N VAL A 35 -45.47 11.68 31.46
CA VAL A 35 -46.47 12.72 31.33
C VAL A 35 -47.74 12.26 32.06
N PRO A 36 -48.31 13.07 32.96
CA PRO A 36 -49.56 12.73 33.65
C PRO A 36 -50.66 12.32 32.65
N GLU A 37 -51.40 11.27 32.98
CA GLU A 37 -52.41 10.67 32.08
C GLU A 37 -53.52 11.64 31.66
N PHE A 38 -53.78 12.68 32.45
CA PHE A 38 -54.80 13.69 32.15
C PHE A 38 -54.42 14.63 30.98
N ILE A 39 -53.18 14.60 30.48
CA ILE A 39 -52.76 15.43 29.35
C ILE A 39 -53.15 14.72 28.05
N PRO A 40 -54.07 15.28 27.24
CA PRO A 40 -54.53 14.64 26.01
C PRO A 40 -53.38 14.40 25.03
N LEU A 41 -53.42 13.28 24.31
CA LEU A 41 -52.46 12.85 23.27
C LEU A 41 -51.05 12.46 23.76
N LEU A 42 -50.63 12.87 24.96
CA LEU A 42 -49.29 12.59 25.50
C LEU A 42 -49.32 11.89 26.87
N GLY A 43 -50.49 11.78 27.51
CA GLY A 43 -50.66 11.12 28.79
C GLY A 43 -50.15 9.68 28.78
N GLY A 44 -49.31 9.35 29.76
CA GLY A 44 -48.67 8.04 29.88
C GLY A 44 -47.39 7.87 29.07
N ALA A 45 -47.08 8.75 28.11
CA ALA A 45 -45.82 8.71 27.37
C ALA A 45 -44.64 9.14 28.27
N GLY A 46 -43.49 8.48 28.09
CA GLY A 46 -42.26 8.89 28.75
C GLY A 46 -41.73 10.18 28.15
N ALA A 47 -41.19 11.07 28.99
CA ALA A 47 -40.64 12.35 28.52
C ALA A 47 -39.48 12.16 27.53
N GLY A 48 -38.75 11.05 27.62
CA GLY A 48 -37.70 10.69 26.67
C GLY A 48 -38.24 10.38 25.28
N ASP A 49 -39.34 9.63 25.18
CA ASP A 49 -39.97 9.29 23.90
C ASP A 49 -40.50 10.54 23.19
N ILE A 50 -41.00 11.52 23.95
CA ILE A 50 -41.46 12.81 23.42
C ILE A 50 -40.28 13.65 22.92
N LEU A 51 -39.19 13.71 23.66
CA LEU A 51 -38.04 14.56 23.36
C LEU A 51 -37.12 13.99 22.28
N LEU A 52 -36.83 12.70 22.34
CA LEU A 52 -35.84 12.04 21.49
C LEU A 52 -36.47 11.17 20.40
N GLY A 53 -37.74 10.75 20.57
CA GLY A 53 -38.46 9.93 19.60
C GLY A 53 -37.63 8.72 19.13
N GLN A 54 -37.50 8.60 17.82
CA GLN A 54 -36.72 7.55 17.14
C GLN A 54 -35.25 7.92 16.86
N ALA A 55 -34.72 8.98 17.51
CA ALA A 55 -33.33 9.39 17.30
C ALA A 55 -32.30 8.28 17.63
N PRO A 56 -32.46 7.48 18.72
CA PRO A 56 -31.57 6.34 18.97
C PRO A 56 -31.56 5.32 17.83
N GLU A 57 -32.74 4.97 17.32
CA GLU A 57 -32.92 4.03 16.21
C GLU A 57 -32.41 4.62 14.88
N GLY A 58 -32.49 5.94 14.71
CA GLY A 58 -31.88 6.65 13.59
C GLY A 58 -30.34 6.59 13.64
N ALA A 59 -29.75 6.85 14.80
CA ALA A 59 -28.30 6.72 15.01
C ALA A 59 -27.82 5.27 14.83
N GLU A 60 -28.62 4.30 15.26
CA GLU A 60 -28.35 2.88 15.04
C GLU A 60 -28.42 2.52 13.55
N ARG A 61 -29.44 2.98 12.82
CA ARG A 61 -29.53 2.83 11.35
C ARG A 61 -28.34 3.45 10.63
N LEU A 62 -27.89 4.63 11.05
CA LEU A 62 -26.64 5.24 10.57
C LEU A 62 -25.42 4.37 10.88
N ALA A 63 -25.43 3.65 12.01
CA ALA A 63 -24.36 2.73 12.35
C ALA A 63 -24.29 1.54 11.38
N TYR A 64 -25.42 1.11 10.81
CA TYR A 64 -25.47 0.11 9.75
C TYR A 64 -25.28 0.69 8.33
N GLY A 65 -24.94 1.97 8.21
CA GLY A 65 -24.68 2.62 6.93
C GLY A 65 -25.94 3.05 6.17
N GLU A 66 -27.12 3.01 6.80
CA GLU A 66 -28.32 3.60 6.20
C GLU A 66 -28.15 5.11 6.06
N ARG A 67 -28.68 5.65 4.96
CA ARG A 67 -28.68 7.08 4.69
C ARG A 67 -29.96 7.68 5.24
N MET A 68 -29.85 8.71 6.07
CA MET A 68 -31.01 9.50 6.46
C MET A 68 -31.41 10.41 5.31
N THR A 69 -32.55 10.10 4.70
CA THR A 69 -33.26 10.99 3.78
C THR A 69 -34.21 11.85 4.58
N SER A 70 -34.03 13.17 4.52
CA SER A 70 -35.07 14.08 5.02
C SER A 70 -36.35 13.91 4.18
N GLY A 71 -37.52 14.22 4.74
CA GLY A 71 -38.81 14.15 4.03
C GLY A 71 -38.94 15.05 2.78
N ARG A 72 -37.87 15.77 2.41
CA ARG A 72 -37.72 16.55 1.18
C ARG A 72 -36.75 15.92 0.16
N GLY A 73 -36.36 14.65 0.34
CA GLY A 73 -35.50 13.93 -0.60
C GLY A 73 -34.01 14.28 -0.54
N GLN A 74 -33.57 15.13 0.40
CA GLN A 74 -32.15 15.44 0.58
C GLN A 74 -31.49 14.40 1.50
N THR A 75 -30.38 13.83 1.04
CA THR A 75 -29.54 12.90 1.81
C THR A 75 -28.60 13.70 2.72
N LEU A 76 -28.71 13.51 4.04
CA LEU A 76 -27.85 14.18 5.01
C LEU A 76 -26.57 13.34 5.25
N HIS A 77 -25.40 13.87 4.92
CA HIS A 77 -24.12 13.27 5.28
C HIS A 77 -23.65 13.82 6.63
N ILE A 78 -23.95 13.12 7.72
CA ILE A 78 -23.43 13.48 9.05
C ILE A 78 -21.99 12.97 9.15
N ARG A 79 -21.04 13.90 9.19
CA ARG A 79 -19.64 13.63 9.56
C ARG A 79 -19.47 13.76 11.08
N PRO A 80 -18.58 12.97 11.72
CA PRO A 80 -18.30 13.12 13.14
C PRO A 80 -17.96 14.57 13.55
N GLU A 81 -17.27 15.32 12.69
CA GLU A 81 -16.91 16.73 12.92
C GLU A 81 -18.09 17.70 12.74
N THR A 82 -19.12 17.32 11.97
CA THR A 82 -20.34 18.15 11.80
C THR A 82 -21.34 17.99 12.93
N ILE A 83 -21.17 16.94 13.76
CA ILE A 83 -21.94 16.83 15.01
C ILE A 83 -21.67 18.09 15.83
N ASP A 84 -20.41 18.52 16.02
CA ASP A 84 -20.07 19.74 16.75
C ASP A 84 -20.85 20.99 16.30
N LEU A 85 -21.14 21.13 14.99
CA LEU A 85 -21.90 22.26 14.43
C LEU A 85 -23.43 22.10 14.60
N ALA A 86 -23.96 20.89 14.40
CA ALA A 86 -25.37 20.59 14.67
C ALA A 86 -25.72 20.72 16.16
N MET A 87 -24.75 20.54 17.04
CA MET A 87 -24.89 20.66 18.50
C MET A 87 -24.69 22.08 19.02
N ALA A 88 -24.18 22.99 18.19
CA ALA A 88 -24.17 24.43 18.46
C ALA A 88 -25.53 25.09 18.16
N MET A 89 -26.46 24.39 17.48
CA MET A 89 -27.83 24.87 17.35
C MET A 89 -28.59 24.63 18.65
N PRO A 90 -29.03 25.70 19.34
CA PRO A 90 -29.80 25.54 20.56
C PRO A 90 -31.13 24.85 20.21
N ILE A 91 -31.39 23.67 20.81
CA ILE A 91 -32.73 23.07 20.93
C ILE A 91 -33.57 23.92 21.89
N ASN A 92 -33.66 25.23 21.65
CA ASN A 92 -34.04 26.22 22.66
C ASN A 92 -34.99 27.29 22.10
N ALA A 93 -35.53 27.11 20.90
CA ALA A 93 -36.38 28.11 20.25
C ALA A 93 -37.89 27.99 20.55
N GLY A 94 -38.36 26.98 21.31
CA GLY A 94 -39.81 26.76 21.51
C GLY A 94 -40.33 26.54 22.93
N LEU A 95 -39.47 26.31 23.93
CA LEU A 95 -39.91 25.78 25.24
C LEU A 95 -39.58 26.66 26.46
N LYS A 96 -39.00 27.86 26.27
CA LYS A 96 -38.63 28.77 27.37
C LYS A 96 -39.80 29.47 28.07
N GLY A 97 -41.06 29.18 27.72
CA GLY A 97 -42.25 29.79 28.34
C GLY A 97 -42.91 28.98 29.47
N GLY A 98 -42.53 27.72 29.70
CA GLY A 98 -43.17 26.85 30.70
C GLY A 98 -42.48 26.90 32.06
N VAL A 99 -42.90 27.82 32.94
CA VAL A 99 -42.42 27.91 34.33
C VAL A 99 -42.98 26.73 35.14
N GLY A 100 -42.26 25.60 35.16
CA GLY A 100 -42.68 24.38 35.87
C GLY A 100 -41.68 23.24 35.76
N LEU A 101 -41.95 22.14 36.47
CA LEU A 101 -41.15 20.91 36.57
C LEU A 101 -40.57 20.43 35.22
N VAL A 102 -41.29 20.66 34.12
CA VAL A 102 -40.90 20.32 32.74
C VAL A 102 -39.65 21.08 32.27
N GLY A 103 -39.51 22.37 32.58
CA GLY A 103 -38.32 23.16 32.22
C GLY A 103 -37.06 22.65 32.93
N ARG A 104 -37.16 22.33 34.23
CA ARG A 104 -36.04 21.74 34.99
C ARG A 104 -35.65 20.33 34.52
N MET A 105 -36.59 19.57 33.96
CA MET A 105 -36.30 18.27 33.35
C MET A 105 -35.64 18.41 31.97
N ALA A 106 -36.07 19.38 31.17
CA ALA A 106 -35.45 19.69 29.89
C ALA A 106 -33.99 20.15 30.05
N ASP A 107 -33.70 20.99 31.05
CA ASP A 107 -32.33 21.42 31.36
C ASP A 107 -31.45 20.24 31.76
N LYS A 108 -31.94 19.35 32.65
CA LYS A 108 -31.18 18.15 33.05
C LYS A 108 -30.96 17.16 31.90
N ALA A 109 -31.94 16.99 31.01
CA ALA A 109 -31.81 16.15 29.82
C ALA A 109 -30.82 16.74 28.81
N SER A 110 -30.83 18.08 28.66
CA SER A 110 -29.85 18.83 27.85
C SER A 110 -28.45 18.67 28.42
N ASP A 111 -28.26 18.85 29.73
CA ASP A 111 -26.98 18.67 30.41
C ASP A 111 -26.47 17.23 30.31
N ALA A 112 -27.34 16.23 30.46
CA ALA A 112 -26.97 14.82 30.31
C ALA A 112 -26.53 14.51 28.88
N THR A 113 -27.24 15.04 27.89
CA THR A 113 -26.93 14.88 26.47
C THR A 113 -25.60 15.57 26.14
N ILE A 114 -25.44 16.85 26.50
CA ILE A 114 -24.20 17.63 26.35
C ILE A 114 -23.02 16.91 27.03
N ASN A 115 -23.20 16.37 28.23
CA ASN A 115 -22.16 15.63 28.94
C ASN A 115 -21.84 14.29 28.26
N ALA A 116 -22.83 13.55 27.77
CA ALA A 116 -22.61 12.31 27.03
C ALA A 116 -21.83 12.57 25.72
N LEU A 117 -22.17 13.66 25.02
CA LEU A 117 -21.51 14.08 23.81
C LEU A 117 -20.09 14.59 24.06
N ARG A 118 -19.85 15.31 25.16
CA ARG A 118 -18.49 15.68 25.60
C ARG A 118 -17.65 14.45 25.97
N ARG A 119 -18.28 13.39 26.50
CA ARG A 119 -17.61 12.13 26.85
C ARG A 119 -17.37 11.21 25.65
N ALA A 120 -18.16 11.30 24.59
CA ALA A 120 -18.05 10.41 23.43
C ALA A 120 -16.66 10.44 22.74
N PRO A 121 -16.01 11.60 22.51
CA PRO A 121 -14.63 11.63 22.01
C PRO A 121 -13.63 10.95 22.96
N GLN A 122 -13.85 11.05 24.28
CA GLN A 122 -13.00 10.43 25.29
C GLN A 122 -13.16 8.91 25.31
N THR A 123 -14.39 8.40 25.15
CA THR A 123 -14.65 6.96 25.08
C THR A 123 -14.10 6.36 23.80
N VAL A 124 -14.25 7.03 22.65
CA VAL A 124 -13.64 6.62 21.39
C VAL A 124 -12.12 6.60 21.51
N ALA A 125 -11.51 7.67 22.04
CA ALA A 125 -10.06 7.71 22.26
C ALA A 125 -9.59 6.63 23.24
N ALA A 126 -10.35 6.32 24.30
CA ALA A 126 -10.02 5.23 25.22
C ALA A 126 -10.08 3.86 24.53
N ALA A 127 -11.10 3.62 23.70
CA ALA A 127 -11.23 2.39 22.92
C ALA A 127 -10.09 2.22 21.90
N GLU A 128 -9.74 3.29 21.18
CA GLU A 128 -8.60 3.34 20.26
C GLU A 128 -7.27 3.03 20.97
N ARG A 129 -7.05 3.64 22.15
CA ARG A 129 -5.86 3.37 22.99
C ARG A 129 -5.80 1.91 23.41
N ARG A 130 -6.93 1.35 23.84
CA ARG A 130 -7.03 -0.06 24.25
C ARG A 130 -6.72 -0.98 23.08
N MET A 131 -7.32 -0.75 21.91
CA MET A 131 -7.08 -1.55 20.70
C MET A 131 -5.60 -1.56 20.29
N LEU A 132 -4.94 -0.40 20.32
CA LEU A 132 -3.51 -0.36 19.99
C LEU A 132 -2.68 -1.12 21.01
N ARG A 133 -2.91 -0.91 22.31
CA ARG A 133 -2.18 -1.62 23.38
C ARG A 133 -2.33 -3.13 23.29
N GLU A 134 -3.54 -3.63 23.02
CA GLU A 134 -3.80 -5.06 22.84
C GLU A 134 -3.15 -5.64 21.57
N ALA A 135 -2.86 -4.81 20.57
CA ALA A 135 -2.23 -5.23 19.33
C ALA A 135 -0.70 -5.16 19.36
N ILE A 136 -0.07 -4.50 20.35
CA ILE A 136 1.38 -4.44 20.45
C ILE A 136 1.93 -5.84 20.71
N PRO A 137 2.92 -6.33 19.93
CA PRO A 137 3.51 -7.64 20.15
C PRO A 137 4.11 -7.78 21.55
N GLU A 138 3.99 -8.97 22.14
CA GLU A 138 4.61 -9.27 23.43
C GLU A 138 6.13 -9.03 23.36
N GLY A 139 6.68 -8.40 24.41
CA GLY A 139 8.10 -8.03 24.49
C GLY A 139 8.45 -6.67 23.87
N GLU A 140 7.53 -6.01 23.15
CA GLU A 140 7.77 -4.63 22.70
C GLU A 140 7.39 -3.58 23.74
N GLU A 141 8.22 -2.55 23.89
CA GLU A 141 7.96 -1.46 24.83
C GLU A 141 6.84 -0.54 24.33
N ILE A 142 5.78 -0.38 25.12
CA ILE A 142 4.65 0.52 24.82
C ILE A 142 5.12 1.97 24.59
N ALA A 143 6.22 2.39 25.23
CA ALA A 143 6.80 3.73 25.05
C ALA A 143 7.27 4.03 23.62
N ASN A 144 7.52 2.99 22.82
CA ASN A 144 7.88 3.10 21.40
C ASN A 144 6.67 3.31 20.48
N TYR A 145 5.46 3.29 21.03
CA TYR A 145 4.21 3.47 20.29
C TYR A 145 3.58 4.83 20.59
N MET A 146 2.86 5.37 19.61
CA MET A 146 1.96 6.48 19.88
C MET A 146 0.90 6.05 20.89
N ASN A 147 0.30 7.02 21.57
CA ASN A 147 -0.73 6.72 22.55
C ASN A 147 -1.96 6.04 21.93
N ARG A 148 -2.30 6.31 20.67
CA ARG A 148 -3.41 5.70 19.92
C ARG A 148 -3.15 5.67 18.41
N PRO A 149 -3.92 4.88 17.63
CA PRO A 149 -3.87 4.90 16.17
C PRO A 149 -4.17 6.28 15.59
N THR A 150 -3.64 6.54 14.40
CA THR A 150 -3.80 7.82 13.71
C THR A 150 -4.92 7.87 12.69
N VAL A 151 -5.45 6.72 12.29
CA VAL A 151 -6.67 6.64 11.48
C VAL A 151 -7.91 6.89 12.35
N ILE A 152 -8.99 7.38 11.75
CA ILE A 152 -10.28 7.62 12.41
C ILE A 152 -11.09 6.32 12.40
N ALA A 153 -11.68 5.98 13.55
CA ALA A 153 -12.58 4.83 13.69
C ALA A 153 -11.98 3.51 13.15
N PRO A 154 -10.75 3.12 13.56
CA PRO A 154 -10.17 1.85 13.14
C PRO A 154 -11.11 0.69 13.47
N GLU A 155 -11.33 -0.20 12.51
CA GLU A 155 -12.03 -1.46 12.75
C GLU A 155 -11.16 -2.44 13.54
N ARG A 156 -9.84 -2.36 13.33
CA ARG A 156 -8.80 -3.26 13.85
C ARG A 156 -7.43 -2.59 13.81
N ILE A 157 -6.42 -3.26 14.37
CA ILE A 157 -5.00 -2.87 14.25
C ILE A 157 -4.25 -4.07 13.66
N THR A 158 -4.07 -4.06 12.35
CA THR A 158 -3.47 -5.17 11.59
C THR A 158 -1.94 -5.13 11.65
N PHE A 159 -1.38 -3.92 11.57
CA PHE A 159 0.06 -3.69 11.55
C PHE A 159 0.42 -2.73 12.68
N PRO A 160 0.45 -3.18 13.95
CA PRO A 160 0.69 -2.31 15.11
C PRO A 160 1.96 -1.48 14.94
N GLY A 161 3.01 -2.05 14.35
CA GLY A 161 4.29 -1.40 14.11
C GLY A 161 4.21 -0.09 13.33
N ILE A 162 3.19 0.14 12.48
CA ILE A 162 3.05 1.43 11.75
C ILE A 162 2.70 2.58 12.71
N TYR A 163 2.22 2.25 13.91
CA TYR A 163 1.87 3.21 14.96
C TYR A 163 2.99 3.40 15.99
N LYS A 164 4.20 2.89 15.72
CA LYS A 164 5.39 3.30 16.45
C LYS A 164 5.57 4.81 16.36
N ARG A 165 6.20 5.40 17.37
CA ARG A 165 6.67 6.79 17.29
C ARG A 165 7.60 6.92 16.06
N PRO A 166 7.58 8.05 15.35
CA PRO A 166 8.38 8.24 14.14
C PRO A 166 9.87 7.91 14.32
N ASP A 167 10.47 8.32 15.44
CA ASP A 167 11.88 8.05 15.78
C ASP A 167 12.14 6.55 15.95
N ALA A 168 11.30 5.85 16.71
CA ALA A 168 11.40 4.41 16.94
C ALA A 168 11.14 3.60 15.67
N LEU A 169 10.21 4.06 14.80
CA LEU A 169 9.92 3.41 13.52
C LEU A 169 11.14 3.50 12.58
N VAL A 170 11.68 4.71 12.41
CA VAL A 170 12.85 4.97 11.53
C VAL A 170 14.12 4.30 12.05
N ALA A 171 14.32 4.24 13.38
CA ALA A 171 15.44 3.53 13.98
C ALA A 171 15.44 2.04 13.63
N GLY A 172 14.26 1.44 13.44
CA GLY A 172 14.13 0.06 13.00
C GLY A 172 14.60 -0.19 11.57
N ALA A 173 14.56 0.81 10.67
CA ALA A 173 14.83 0.60 9.25
C ALA A 173 16.26 0.06 9.01
N ARG A 174 16.36 -1.07 8.28
CA ARG A 174 17.62 -1.74 7.98
C ARG A 174 18.12 -1.31 6.61
N VAL A 175 19.12 -0.44 6.57
CA VAL A 175 19.69 0.08 5.33
C VAL A 175 20.88 -0.78 4.91
N ALA A 176 20.87 -1.27 3.67
CA ALA A 176 22.04 -1.95 3.12
C ALA A 176 23.17 -0.94 2.83
N PRO A 177 24.46 -1.34 2.98
CA PRO A 177 25.55 -0.54 2.43
C PRO A 177 25.35 -0.33 0.92
N GLU A 178 25.90 0.76 0.39
CA GLU A 178 25.88 1.02 -1.04
C GLU A 178 26.76 0.02 -1.81
N ASP A 179 26.21 -0.57 -2.85
CA ASP A 179 26.92 -1.50 -3.72
C ASP A 179 27.81 -0.75 -4.75
N PRO A 180 29.12 -1.05 -4.83
CA PRO A 180 30.02 -0.37 -5.75
C PRO A 180 29.72 -0.63 -7.23
N LEU A 181 28.94 -1.68 -7.56
CA LEU A 181 28.57 -2.00 -8.94
C LEU A 181 27.75 -0.89 -9.58
N MET A 182 26.95 -0.12 -8.84
CA MET A 182 26.18 0.97 -9.44
C MET A 182 27.11 2.06 -9.99
N LYS A 183 28.16 2.41 -9.24
CA LYS A 183 29.18 3.34 -9.69
C LYS A 183 29.99 2.79 -10.85
N GLN A 184 30.36 1.51 -10.81
CA GLN A 184 31.07 0.85 -11.91
C GLN A 184 30.23 0.84 -13.20
N LEU A 185 28.95 0.48 -13.11
CA LEU A 185 28.08 0.25 -14.27
C LEU A 185 27.45 1.52 -14.82
N PHE A 186 27.23 2.54 -14.00
CA PHE A 186 26.48 3.74 -14.39
C PHE A 186 27.18 5.06 -14.02
N GLY A 187 28.37 5.00 -13.42
CA GLY A 187 29.14 6.19 -13.06
C GLY A 187 28.55 7.00 -11.91
N VAL A 188 27.54 6.48 -11.21
CA VAL A 188 26.80 7.20 -10.16
C VAL A 188 26.78 6.47 -8.83
N THR A 189 26.74 7.23 -7.75
CA THR A 189 26.49 6.80 -6.38
C THR A 189 25.05 7.08 -5.94
N ARG A 190 24.65 6.65 -4.74
CA ARG A 190 23.35 7.04 -4.14
C ARG A 190 23.23 8.55 -3.97
N ASP A 191 24.34 9.23 -3.69
CA ASP A 191 24.36 10.69 -3.58
C ASP A 191 24.13 11.35 -4.94
N ASP A 192 24.79 10.85 -5.99
CA ASP A 192 24.57 11.35 -7.36
C ASP A 192 23.11 11.14 -7.79
N LEU A 193 22.52 9.98 -7.51
CA LEU A 193 21.09 9.73 -7.80
C LEU A 193 20.16 10.66 -7.02
N TYR A 194 20.50 10.98 -5.77
CA TYR A 194 19.77 11.94 -4.95
C TYR A 194 19.86 13.37 -5.51
N GLN A 195 21.02 13.76 -6.02
CA GLN A 195 21.21 15.05 -6.70
C GLN A 195 20.47 15.11 -8.04
N ILE A 196 20.49 14.04 -8.85
CA ILE A 196 19.70 13.93 -10.09
C ILE A 196 18.19 14.01 -9.78
N ALA A 197 17.75 13.41 -8.66
CA ALA A 197 16.39 13.55 -8.16
C ALA A 197 16.06 14.96 -7.64
N GLN A 198 17.02 15.90 -7.68
CA GLN A 198 16.94 17.24 -7.10
C GLN A 198 16.46 17.15 -5.64
N GLU A 199 17.09 16.28 -4.88
CA GLU A 199 16.78 16.07 -3.46
C GLU A 199 15.34 15.57 -3.20
N GLY A 200 14.70 14.98 -4.22
CA GLY A 200 13.31 14.55 -4.21
C GLY A 200 12.30 15.62 -4.64
N GLN A 201 12.77 16.75 -5.18
CA GLN A 201 11.94 17.87 -5.65
C GLN A 201 11.82 17.93 -7.18
N ARG A 202 12.43 16.99 -7.90
CA ARG A 202 12.35 16.95 -9.36
C ARG A 202 10.93 16.71 -9.82
N ALA A 203 10.30 17.74 -10.38
CA ALA A 203 8.93 17.66 -10.90
C ALA A 203 8.84 16.78 -12.16
N GLY A 204 7.87 15.87 -12.17
CA GLY A 204 7.49 15.06 -13.32
C GLY A 204 6.93 15.92 -14.47
N ASN A 205 7.17 15.49 -15.71
CA ASN A 205 6.61 16.14 -16.90
C ASN A 205 5.29 15.51 -17.38
N MET A 206 4.78 14.48 -16.69
CA MET A 206 3.43 13.98 -16.88
C MET A 206 2.42 14.72 -16.00
N THR A 207 1.46 15.40 -16.62
CA THR A 207 0.39 16.11 -15.91
C THR A 207 -0.82 15.23 -15.61
N ASP A 208 -1.01 14.18 -16.40
CA ASP A 208 -2.18 13.31 -16.32
C ASP A 208 -2.08 12.30 -15.17
N THR A 209 -3.22 11.77 -14.76
CA THR A 209 -3.25 10.66 -13.79
C THR A 209 -2.62 9.43 -14.44
N PRO A 210 -1.60 8.80 -13.84
CA PRO A 210 -0.85 7.75 -14.51
C PRO A 210 -1.62 6.44 -14.65
N PHE A 211 -2.86 6.36 -14.16
CA PHE A 211 -3.71 5.17 -14.20
C PHE A 211 -5.11 5.50 -14.71
N LYS A 212 -5.76 4.50 -15.29
CA LYS A 212 -7.12 4.64 -15.81
C LYS A 212 -8.11 4.88 -14.67
N THR A 213 -8.91 5.93 -14.79
CA THR A 213 -10.03 6.22 -13.92
C THR A 213 -11.33 6.25 -14.72
N ALA A 214 -12.47 6.08 -14.06
CA ALA A 214 -13.75 6.45 -14.66
C ALA A 214 -13.76 7.96 -14.97
N ALA A 215 -14.57 8.41 -15.93
CA ALA A 215 -14.66 9.83 -16.31
C ALA A 215 -15.07 10.76 -15.16
N LYS A 216 -15.84 10.23 -14.20
CA LYS A 216 -16.23 10.91 -12.96
C LYS A 216 -15.91 9.98 -11.78
N PRO A 217 -14.62 9.83 -11.42
CA PRO A 217 -14.24 8.84 -10.46
C PRO A 217 -14.80 9.21 -9.10
N ARG A 218 -15.41 8.25 -8.41
CA ARG A 218 -15.86 8.41 -7.04
C ARG A 218 -14.74 7.97 -6.12
N GLY A 219 -14.38 8.84 -5.17
CA GLY A 219 -13.46 8.51 -4.09
C GLY A 219 -13.99 7.37 -3.21
N ALA A 220 -13.09 6.69 -2.50
CA ALA A 220 -13.47 5.68 -1.52
C ALA A 220 -13.76 6.31 -0.16
N ALA A 221 -14.90 5.95 0.46
CA ALA A 221 -15.27 6.47 1.80
C ALA A 221 -14.26 6.08 2.89
N VAL A 222 -13.60 4.93 2.77
CA VAL A 222 -12.54 4.50 3.69
C VAL A 222 -11.31 5.42 3.65
N ALA A 223 -11.07 6.13 2.53
CA ALA A 223 -9.97 7.09 2.45
C ALA A 223 -10.17 8.27 3.40
N GLU A 224 -11.43 8.70 3.64
CA GLU A 224 -11.72 9.82 4.56
C GLU A 224 -11.25 9.54 5.99
N GLN A 225 -11.23 8.27 6.40
CA GLN A 225 -10.77 7.86 7.73
C GLN A 225 -9.25 8.01 7.91
N ILE A 226 -8.52 8.08 6.80
CA ILE A 226 -7.05 8.18 6.74
C ILE A 226 -6.61 9.63 6.56
N MET A 227 -7.37 10.37 5.76
CA MET A 227 -7.11 11.76 5.37
C MET A 227 -7.46 12.74 6.50
N ASN A 228 -6.76 12.63 7.62
CA ASN A 228 -6.98 13.46 8.80
C ASN A 228 -5.66 14.08 9.33
N PRO A 229 -5.71 15.23 10.02
CA PRO A 229 -4.51 15.94 10.46
C PRO A 229 -3.56 15.14 11.35
N ARG A 230 -4.07 14.19 12.16
CA ARG A 230 -3.24 13.37 13.04
C ARG A 230 -2.39 12.40 12.22
N ASN A 231 -2.99 11.77 11.22
CA ASN A 231 -2.28 10.85 10.33
C ASN A 231 -1.31 11.59 9.40
N GLU A 232 -1.71 12.77 8.90
CA GLU A 232 -0.82 13.68 8.15
C GLU A 232 0.45 13.97 8.94
N GLN A 233 0.30 14.45 10.18
CA GLN A 233 1.44 14.84 11.00
C GLN A 233 2.36 13.65 11.31
N ARG A 234 1.82 12.47 11.65
CA ARG A 234 2.63 11.27 11.85
C ARG A 234 3.50 10.95 10.62
N ILE A 235 2.93 11.02 9.42
CA ILE A 235 3.66 10.67 8.20
C ILE A 235 4.74 11.72 7.90
N ILE A 236 4.44 13.01 8.11
CA ILE A 236 5.42 14.10 8.01
C ILE A 236 6.56 13.89 9.02
N ASP A 237 6.24 13.54 10.26
CA ASP A 237 7.24 13.27 11.30
C ASP A 237 8.12 12.06 10.94
N ILE A 238 7.56 11.02 10.31
CA ILE A 238 8.34 9.88 9.78
C ILE A 238 9.35 10.36 8.73
N ILE A 239 8.94 11.24 7.80
CA ILE A 239 9.83 11.81 6.80
C ILE A 239 10.91 12.66 7.47
N ALA A 240 10.55 13.48 8.45
CA ALA A 240 11.48 14.33 9.19
C ALA A 240 12.54 13.50 9.97
N GLU A 241 12.13 12.40 10.60
CA GLU A 241 13.06 11.47 11.25
C GLU A 241 13.92 10.72 10.23
N ALA A 242 13.35 10.30 9.09
CA ALA A 242 14.11 9.67 8.01
C ALA A 242 15.22 10.59 7.47
N ARG A 243 14.97 11.90 7.34
CA ARG A 243 15.98 12.90 6.92
C ARG A 243 17.23 12.91 7.82
N LYS A 244 17.11 12.53 9.10
CA LYS A 244 18.25 12.44 10.02
C LYS A 244 19.15 11.22 9.76
N ARG A 245 18.73 10.30 8.88
CA ARG A 245 19.47 9.12 8.42
C ARG A 245 19.75 9.24 6.92
N PRO A 246 20.85 9.91 6.51
CA PRO A 246 21.12 10.18 5.10
C PRO A 246 21.23 8.92 4.22
N ASP A 247 21.74 7.82 4.78
CA ASP A 247 21.82 6.50 4.14
C ASP A 247 20.44 5.96 3.71
N LEU A 248 19.44 6.12 4.58
CA LEU A 248 18.03 5.81 4.30
C LEU A 248 17.44 6.85 3.36
N PHE A 249 17.52 8.13 3.74
CA PHE A 249 16.76 9.19 3.08
C PHE A 249 17.17 9.37 1.63
N LYS A 250 18.47 9.48 1.33
CA LYS A 250 18.98 9.71 -0.02
C LYS A 250 18.59 8.57 -0.95
N GLY A 251 18.84 7.33 -0.52
CA GLY A 251 18.51 6.14 -1.29
C GLY A 251 17.01 5.95 -1.56
N MET A 252 16.15 6.29 -0.59
CA MET A 252 14.71 6.19 -0.78
C MET A 252 14.13 7.37 -1.57
N ALA A 253 14.61 8.59 -1.37
CA ALA A 253 14.17 9.76 -2.13
C ALA A 253 14.52 9.64 -3.62
N SER A 254 15.64 8.97 -3.95
CA SER A 254 16.05 8.67 -5.33
C SER A 254 15.64 7.28 -5.82
N TRP A 255 14.71 6.60 -5.14
CA TRP A 255 14.36 5.20 -5.41
C TRP A 255 14.03 4.92 -6.89
N TYR A 256 13.34 5.86 -7.52
CA TYR A 256 12.85 5.78 -8.89
C TYR A 256 13.72 6.52 -9.92
N THR A 257 14.86 7.08 -9.52
CA THR A 257 15.75 7.80 -10.42
C THR A 257 16.49 6.81 -11.32
N MET A 258 16.14 6.79 -12.60
CA MET A 258 16.65 5.83 -13.59
C MET A 258 17.39 6.51 -14.76
N ASP A 259 17.67 7.81 -14.68
CA ASP A 259 18.33 8.57 -15.74
C ASP A 259 19.65 7.96 -16.22
N PRO A 260 20.55 7.48 -15.34
CA PRO A 260 21.80 6.87 -15.80
C PRO A 260 21.58 5.58 -16.61
N LEU A 261 20.54 4.81 -16.30
CA LEU A 261 20.15 3.67 -17.12
C LEU A 261 19.69 4.14 -18.50
N TYR A 262 18.82 5.16 -18.55
CA TYR A 262 18.36 5.72 -19.83
C TYR A 262 19.51 6.29 -20.67
N GLN A 263 20.48 6.98 -20.06
CA GLN A 263 21.67 7.44 -20.79
C GLN A 263 22.43 6.27 -21.41
N ARG A 264 22.53 5.12 -20.72
CA ARG A 264 23.12 3.92 -21.32
C ARG A 264 22.29 3.36 -22.48
N PHE A 265 20.96 3.47 -22.45
CA PHE A 265 20.12 3.18 -23.62
C PHE A 265 20.43 4.12 -24.79
N VAL A 266 20.64 5.42 -24.54
CA VAL A 266 21.02 6.40 -25.57
C VAL A 266 22.37 6.06 -26.21
N GLU A 267 23.34 5.62 -25.41
CA GLU A 267 24.66 5.20 -25.90
C GLU A 267 24.59 3.94 -26.79
N LEU A 268 23.73 2.98 -26.43
CA LEU A 268 23.64 1.68 -27.14
C LEU A 268 22.70 1.70 -28.35
N TYR A 269 21.59 2.43 -28.27
CA TYR A 269 20.54 2.47 -29.30
C TYR A 269 20.50 3.78 -30.10
N GLY A 270 21.23 4.81 -29.66
CA GLY A 270 21.10 6.16 -30.19
C GLY A 270 19.88 6.90 -29.63
N ARG A 271 19.90 8.23 -29.73
CA ARG A 271 18.87 9.12 -29.18
C ARG A 271 17.46 8.86 -29.73
N GLU A 272 17.35 8.40 -30.96
CA GLU A 272 16.07 8.16 -31.62
C GLU A 272 15.37 6.90 -31.10
N ALA A 273 16.09 5.78 -30.97
CA ALA A 273 15.50 4.51 -30.56
C ALA A 273 15.46 4.31 -29.03
N ALA A 274 16.29 5.01 -28.27
CA ALA A 274 16.38 4.88 -26.82
C ALA A 274 15.05 5.10 -26.07
N PRO A 275 14.23 6.13 -26.37
CA PRO A 275 12.94 6.32 -25.69
C PRO A 275 12.03 5.09 -25.77
N THR A 276 11.87 4.53 -26.98
CA THR A 276 11.04 3.34 -27.22
C THR A 276 11.59 2.11 -26.51
N MET A 277 12.90 1.87 -26.59
CA MET A 277 13.52 0.70 -25.98
C MET A 277 13.52 0.78 -24.45
N TYR A 278 13.79 1.95 -23.89
CA TYR A 278 13.70 2.19 -22.46
C TYR A 278 12.27 2.05 -21.94
N GLN A 279 11.29 2.65 -22.63
CA GLN A 279 9.88 2.53 -22.24
C GLN A 279 9.44 1.06 -22.24
N ARG A 280 9.87 0.27 -23.25
CA ARG A 280 9.61 -1.17 -23.31
C ARG A 280 10.25 -1.93 -22.16
N PHE A 281 11.52 -1.68 -21.87
CA PHE A 281 12.23 -2.27 -20.73
C PHE A 281 11.56 -1.94 -19.39
N ASN A 282 11.26 -0.66 -19.17
CA ASN A 282 10.66 -0.16 -17.93
C ASN A 282 9.23 -0.68 -17.74
N ALA A 283 8.43 -0.75 -18.80
CA ALA A 283 7.08 -1.32 -18.75
C ALA A 283 7.10 -2.81 -18.39
N LEU A 284 7.95 -3.62 -19.03
CA LEU A 284 8.03 -5.05 -18.76
C LEU A 284 8.60 -5.36 -17.35
N THR A 285 9.53 -4.55 -16.86
CA THR A 285 9.98 -4.66 -15.46
C THR A 285 8.89 -4.23 -14.48
N GLY A 286 8.24 -3.07 -14.68
CA GLY A 286 7.16 -2.63 -13.81
C GLY A 286 5.95 -3.56 -13.76
N MET A 287 5.59 -4.20 -14.88
CA MET A 287 4.52 -5.20 -14.94
C MET A 287 4.86 -6.51 -14.20
N ALA A 288 6.13 -6.74 -13.84
CA ALA A 288 6.53 -7.86 -13.01
C ALA A 288 6.39 -7.58 -11.49
N SER A 289 6.10 -6.33 -11.08
CA SER A 289 6.00 -5.92 -9.67
C SER A 289 4.79 -6.45 -8.86
N PRO A 290 3.66 -6.91 -9.45
CA PRO A 290 2.55 -7.43 -8.66
C PRO A 290 2.93 -8.68 -7.87
N ASN A 291 2.83 -8.58 -6.54
CA ASN A 291 3.10 -9.67 -5.60
C ASN A 291 4.53 -10.25 -5.69
N SER A 292 5.48 -9.48 -6.20
CA SER A 292 6.89 -9.86 -6.32
C SER A 292 7.76 -8.96 -5.47
N GLU A 293 8.81 -9.54 -4.87
CA GLU A 293 9.95 -8.78 -4.37
C GLU A 293 10.68 -8.08 -5.53
N VAL A 294 11.33 -6.96 -5.26
CA VAL A 294 11.95 -6.12 -6.32
C VAL A 294 13.00 -6.88 -7.13
N LEU A 295 13.78 -7.76 -6.49
CA LEU A 295 14.77 -8.57 -7.21
C LEU A 295 14.11 -9.60 -8.15
N THR A 296 12.97 -10.16 -7.75
CA THR A 296 12.16 -11.07 -8.60
C THR A 296 11.53 -10.29 -9.75
N GLU A 297 11.04 -9.08 -9.50
CA GLU A 297 10.56 -8.15 -10.54
C GLU A 297 11.64 -7.93 -11.60
N LEU A 298 12.85 -7.52 -11.20
CA LEU A 298 13.96 -7.24 -12.12
C LEU A 298 14.38 -8.49 -12.90
N ASN A 299 14.49 -9.65 -12.24
CA ASN A 299 14.81 -10.92 -12.90
C ASN A 299 13.79 -11.28 -13.99
N ARG A 300 12.50 -11.21 -13.67
CA ARG A 300 11.41 -11.59 -14.57
C ARG A 300 11.19 -10.58 -15.68
N GLY A 301 11.20 -9.29 -15.34
CA GLY A 301 11.01 -8.20 -16.29
C GLY A 301 12.09 -8.12 -17.35
N THR A 302 13.36 -8.25 -16.95
CA THR A 302 14.46 -8.34 -17.92
C THR A 302 14.39 -9.63 -18.74
N GLY A 303 13.92 -10.75 -18.15
CA GLY A 303 13.68 -12.00 -18.89
C GLY A 303 12.58 -11.88 -19.94
N ALA A 304 11.49 -11.18 -19.61
CA ALA A 304 10.42 -10.85 -20.54
C ALA A 304 10.93 -9.96 -21.68
N PHE A 305 11.72 -8.93 -21.37
CA PHE A 305 12.31 -8.03 -22.37
C PHE A 305 13.26 -8.76 -23.33
N TRP A 306 14.14 -9.61 -22.79
CA TRP A 306 15.04 -10.48 -23.55
C TRP A 306 14.28 -11.39 -24.53
N LEU A 307 13.32 -12.17 -24.04
CA LEU A 307 12.54 -13.08 -24.88
C LEU A 307 11.68 -12.32 -25.90
N ALA A 308 11.15 -11.14 -25.54
CA ALA A 308 10.38 -10.33 -26.47
C ALA A 308 11.24 -9.72 -27.60
N ASN A 309 12.52 -9.41 -27.35
CA ASN A 309 13.45 -8.96 -28.40
C ASN A 309 13.88 -10.10 -29.33
N GLN A 310 13.76 -11.36 -28.90
CA GLN A 310 13.99 -12.55 -29.73
C GLN A 310 12.76 -13.05 -30.47
N GLY A 311 11.59 -12.41 -30.33
CA GLY A 311 10.33 -12.94 -30.86
C GLY A 311 9.81 -14.18 -30.11
N ARG A 312 10.31 -14.44 -28.90
CA ARG A 312 10.00 -15.60 -28.05
C ARG A 312 9.18 -15.25 -26.82
N PHE A 313 8.42 -14.15 -26.84
CA PHE A 313 7.60 -13.76 -25.69
C PHE A 313 6.55 -14.82 -25.32
N ASP A 314 6.06 -15.60 -26.29
CA ASP A 314 5.12 -16.69 -26.03
C ASP A 314 5.73 -17.79 -25.14
N ASP A 315 7.05 -18.03 -25.25
CA ASP A 315 7.77 -18.92 -24.34
C ASP A 315 7.73 -18.35 -22.91
N PHE A 316 7.97 -17.05 -22.73
CA PHE A 316 7.84 -16.39 -21.43
C PHE A 316 6.45 -16.59 -20.85
N ALA A 317 5.41 -16.28 -21.62
CA ALA A 317 4.01 -16.37 -21.17
C ALA A 317 3.58 -17.81 -20.82
N ARG A 318 4.19 -18.82 -21.44
CA ARG A 318 3.89 -20.23 -21.19
C ARG A 318 4.68 -20.79 -20.00
N TYR A 319 5.98 -20.54 -19.95
CA TYR A 319 6.90 -21.27 -19.07
C TYR A 319 7.38 -20.48 -17.87
N ALA A 320 7.55 -19.15 -17.98
CA ALA A 320 8.20 -18.37 -16.93
C ALA A 320 7.41 -18.33 -15.61
N GLY A 321 6.12 -18.66 -15.61
CA GLY A 321 5.32 -18.77 -14.39
C GLY A 321 5.52 -20.04 -13.59
N LEU A 322 6.09 -21.09 -14.18
CA LEU A 322 6.20 -22.39 -13.55
C LEU A 322 7.19 -22.38 -12.38
N ALA A 323 6.72 -22.85 -11.22
CA ALA A 323 7.57 -23.18 -10.09
C ALA A 323 8.63 -24.20 -10.51
N GLU A 324 9.81 -24.15 -9.90
CA GLU A 324 10.96 -24.99 -10.28
C GLU A 324 10.62 -26.49 -10.27
N SER A 325 9.88 -26.95 -9.26
CA SER A 325 9.41 -28.34 -9.13
C SER A 325 8.42 -28.78 -10.22
N LYS A 326 7.84 -27.85 -10.99
CA LYS A 326 6.90 -28.12 -12.08
C LYS A 326 7.56 -28.02 -13.47
N ARG A 327 8.87 -27.80 -13.53
CA ARG A 327 9.60 -27.68 -14.80
C ARG A 327 9.98 -29.06 -15.31
N GLY A 328 9.29 -29.51 -16.35
CA GLY A 328 9.55 -30.79 -17.00
C GLY A 328 10.84 -30.80 -17.82
N VAL A 329 11.07 -31.94 -18.50
CA VAL A 329 12.22 -32.14 -19.41
C VAL A 329 12.19 -31.16 -20.57
N ASP A 330 10.99 -30.81 -21.04
CA ASP A 330 10.76 -29.89 -22.16
C ASP A 330 10.84 -28.41 -21.77
N PHE A 331 11.17 -28.07 -20.52
CA PHE A 331 11.31 -26.69 -20.11
C PHE A 331 12.55 -26.05 -20.79
N PRO A 332 12.42 -24.89 -21.48
CA PRO A 332 13.53 -24.26 -22.17
C PRO A 332 14.71 -23.98 -21.22
N GLN A 333 15.87 -24.57 -21.54
CA GLN A 333 17.03 -24.56 -20.63
C GLN A 333 17.56 -23.16 -20.35
N ASP A 334 17.55 -22.31 -21.38
CA ASP A 334 17.95 -20.92 -21.33
C ASP A 334 17.02 -20.03 -20.47
N MET A 335 15.80 -20.50 -20.18
CA MET A 335 14.84 -19.82 -19.32
C MET A 335 14.90 -20.26 -17.84
N ARG A 336 15.71 -21.28 -17.48
CA ARG A 336 15.70 -21.85 -16.12
C ARG A 336 16.04 -20.84 -15.05
N ALA A 337 16.79 -19.80 -15.37
CA ALA A 337 17.13 -18.77 -14.42
C ALA A 337 16.07 -17.65 -14.27
N ILE A 338 14.99 -17.70 -15.03
CA ILE A 338 13.80 -16.85 -14.80
C ILE A 338 13.03 -17.45 -13.63
N GLN A 339 12.90 -16.70 -12.54
CA GLN A 339 12.21 -17.18 -11.33
C GLN A 339 10.72 -17.39 -11.61
N GLY A 340 10.13 -18.51 -11.17
CA GLY A 340 8.68 -18.76 -11.27
C GLY A 340 7.83 -17.78 -10.46
N HIS A 341 6.54 -17.62 -10.77
CA HIS A 341 5.68 -16.69 -10.01
C HIS A 341 4.18 -17.04 -10.05
N MET A 342 3.52 -16.99 -8.89
CA MET A 342 2.13 -17.45 -8.72
C MET A 342 1.08 -16.62 -9.48
N VAL A 343 1.33 -15.33 -9.74
CA VAL A 343 0.42 -14.46 -10.52
C VAL A 343 0.90 -14.23 -11.96
N HIS A 344 1.76 -15.10 -12.49
CA HIS A 344 2.35 -14.94 -13.81
C HIS A 344 1.31 -14.77 -14.93
N SER A 345 0.37 -15.70 -15.07
CA SER A 345 -0.61 -15.67 -16.16
C SER A 345 -1.64 -14.55 -16.01
N THR A 346 -1.95 -14.13 -14.78
CA THR A 346 -3.02 -13.18 -14.50
C THR A 346 -2.54 -11.73 -14.46
N ALA A 347 -1.54 -11.43 -13.63
CA ALA A 347 -1.14 -10.05 -13.34
C ALA A 347 0.16 -9.61 -14.03
N GLN A 348 0.87 -10.50 -14.73
CA GLN A 348 2.16 -10.21 -15.35
C GLN A 348 2.16 -10.45 -16.86
N ALA A 349 2.18 -11.71 -17.32
CA ALA A 349 2.34 -12.08 -18.73
C ALA A 349 1.20 -11.56 -19.63
N GLY A 350 -0.05 -11.62 -19.15
CA GLY A 350 -1.21 -11.10 -19.89
C GLY A 350 -1.09 -9.60 -20.21
N PRO A 351 -0.92 -8.72 -19.19
CA PRO A 351 -0.64 -7.29 -19.40
C PRO A 351 0.58 -7.02 -20.28
N MET A 352 1.69 -7.74 -20.07
CA MET A 352 2.90 -7.60 -20.89
C MET A 352 2.64 -7.92 -22.37
N ALA A 353 1.90 -9.00 -22.65
CA ALA A 353 1.54 -9.37 -24.02
C ALA A 353 0.69 -8.29 -24.71
N LYS A 354 -0.26 -7.70 -23.97
CA LYS A 354 -1.08 -6.58 -24.48
C LYS A 354 -0.22 -5.37 -24.79
N TYR A 355 0.68 -5.00 -23.88
CA TYR A 355 1.62 -3.91 -24.08
C TYR A 355 2.52 -4.14 -25.29
N LEU A 356 3.07 -5.34 -25.46
CA LEU A 356 3.91 -5.66 -26.62
C LEU A 356 3.18 -5.59 -27.96
N ARG A 357 1.86 -5.83 -27.98
CA ARG A 357 1.04 -5.71 -29.20
C ARG A 357 0.53 -4.30 -29.47
N ALA A 358 0.11 -3.59 -28.43
CA ALA A 358 -0.61 -2.32 -28.55
C ALA A 358 0.21 -1.08 -28.17
N GLY A 359 1.37 -1.27 -27.53
CA GLY A 359 2.19 -0.18 -26.97
C GLY A 359 1.59 0.50 -25.73
N GLN A 360 0.46 0.00 -25.21
CA GLN A 360 -0.30 0.65 -24.15
C GLN A 360 -0.27 -0.14 -22.83
N ILE A 361 -0.11 0.58 -21.71
CA ILE A 361 -0.15 0.01 -20.36
C ILE A 361 -1.63 -0.13 -19.96
N GLU A 362 -2.23 -1.29 -20.28
CA GLU A 362 -3.61 -1.60 -19.93
C GLU A 362 -3.70 -2.45 -18.66
N MET A 363 -3.84 -1.80 -17.50
CA MET A 363 -4.02 -2.48 -16.21
C MET A 363 -5.06 -1.79 -15.35
N ASP A 364 -5.91 -2.58 -14.70
CA ASP A 364 -6.94 -2.07 -13.78
C ASP A 364 -6.37 -1.59 -12.44
N SER A 365 -5.20 -2.11 -12.07
CA SER A 365 -4.49 -1.71 -10.85
C SER A 365 -3.85 -0.33 -11.04
N PRO A 366 -4.10 0.66 -10.16
CA PRO A 366 -3.45 1.96 -10.27
C PRO A 366 -1.97 1.92 -9.89
N LYS A 367 -1.53 0.87 -9.17
CA LYS A 367 -0.12 0.72 -8.73
C LYS A 367 0.82 0.63 -9.92
N VAL A 368 0.58 -0.30 -10.83
CA VAL A 368 1.58 -0.68 -11.85
C VAL A 368 1.85 0.47 -12.83
N PRO A 369 0.85 1.15 -13.40
CA PRO A 369 1.09 2.31 -14.23
C PRO A 369 1.82 3.43 -13.49
N SER A 370 1.41 3.75 -12.25
CA SER A 370 2.08 4.76 -11.42
C SER A 370 3.55 4.42 -11.17
N TYR A 371 3.85 3.14 -10.96
CA TYR A 371 5.20 2.63 -10.70
C TYR A 371 6.10 2.65 -11.95
N ILE A 372 5.55 2.29 -13.12
CA ILE A 372 6.25 2.40 -14.40
C ILE A 372 6.59 3.87 -14.67
N HIS A 373 5.61 4.76 -14.58
CA HIS A 373 5.80 6.19 -14.84
C HIS A 373 6.66 6.89 -13.78
N ALA A 374 6.66 6.41 -12.53
CA ALA A 374 7.60 6.90 -11.50
C ALA A 374 9.05 6.62 -11.88
N SER A 375 9.32 5.44 -12.48
CA SER A 375 10.65 5.04 -12.98
C SER A 375 10.95 5.59 -14.39
N GLY A 376 10.15 6.53 -14.90
CA GLY A 376 10.38 7.16 -16.20
C GLY A 376 11.54 8.15 -16.19
N VAL A 377 11.81 8.74 -17.34
CA VAL A 377 12.74 9.88 -17.51
C VAL A 377 12.03 10.96 -18.34
N PRO A 378 12.53 12.22 -18.38
CA PRO A 378 11.87 13.31 -19.11
C PRO A 378 11.56 12.94 -20.57
N ASP A 379 12.49 12.28 -21.26
CA ASP A 379 12.37 11.91 -22.68
C ASP A 379 11.20 10.95 -22.99
N VAL A 380 10.76 10.15 -22.01
CA VAL A 380 9.67 9.15 -22.18
C VAL A 380 8.41 9.51 -21.40
N GLY A 381 8.43 10.63 -20.69
CA GLY A 381 7.43 10.99 -19.69
C GLY A 381 7.67 10.27 -18.36
N PHE A 382 7.68 11.04 -17.28
CA PHE A 382 7.70 10.52 -15.91
C PHE A 382 6.77 11.31 -15.00
N GLN A 383 6.28 10.65 -13.96
CA GLN A 383 5.33 11.23 -13.02
C GLN A 383 5.93 11.25 -11.61
N THR A 384 5.77 12.37 -10.92
CA THR A 384 6.12 12.48 -9.49
C THR A 384 4.95 12.95 -8.65
N ALA A 385 3.83 13.33 -9.28
CA ALA A 385 2.69 13.97 -8.66
C ALA A 385 1.76 12.99 -7.90
N TRP A 386 1.78 11.70 -8.26
CA TRP A 386 0.93 10.67 -7.65
C TRP A 386 1.78 9.62 -6.92
N PRO A 387 1.48 9.30 -5.65
CA PRO A 387 2.23 8.27 -4.96
C PRO A 387 2.02 6.91 -5.62
N VAL A 388 3.01 6.02 -5.52
CA VAL A 388 2.81 4.62 -5.90
C VAL A 388 2.02 3.93 -4.81
N GLY A 389 0.73 3.68 -5.06
CA GLY A 389 -0.22 3.09 -4.11
C GLY A 389 -0.01 1.60 -3.85
N ASP A 390 1.22 1.16 -3.61
CA ASP A 390 1.52 -0.24 -3.34
C ASP A 390 1.02 -0.72 -1.96
N ALA A 391 1.16 -2.02 -1.70
CA ALA A 391 0.68 -2.64 -0.47
C ALA A 391 1.43 -2.11 0.78
N HIS A 392 2.72 -1.80 0.70
CA HIS A 392 3.49 -1.31 1.84
C HIS A 392 3.11 0.13 2.17
N TRP A 393 2.99 0.99 1.16
CA TRP A 393 2.44 2.34 1.34
C TRP A 393 1.02 2.27 1.91
N SER A 394 0.18 1.38 1.38
CA SER A 394 -1.19 1.20 1.88
C SER A 394 -1.22 0.80 3.35
N ARG A 395 -0.37 -0.15 3.75
CA ARG A 395 -0.18 -0.55 5.16
C ARG A 395 0.26 0.65 6.00
N LEU A 396 1.27 1.40 5.56
CA LEU A 396 1.82 2.52 6.32
C LEU A 396 0.84 3.65 6.56
N VAL A 397 0.01 4.00 5.58
CA VAL A 397 -1.01 5.04 5.76
C VAL A 397 -2.17 4.58 6.65
N GLY A 398 -2.29 3.27 6.92
CA GLY A 398 -3.32 2.70 7.78
C GLY A 398 -4.56 2.19 7.04
N LEU A 399 -4.50 2.00 5.72
CA LEU A 399 -5.63 1.45 4.94
C LEU A 399 -6.19 0.12 5.46
N PRO A 400 -5.36 -0.87 5.86
CA PRO A 400 -5.87 -2.16 6.33
C PRO A 400 -6.74 -2.06 7.60
N ASP A 401 -6.59 -1.00 8.38
CA ASP A 401 -7.27 -0.82 9.67
C ASP A 401 -8.65 -0.18 9.53
N VAL A 402 -8.92 0.46 8.39
CA VAL A 402 -10.20 1.10 8.06
C VAL A 402 -10.96 0.36 6.95
N ARG A 403 -10.31 -0.63 6.32
CA ARG A 403 -10.94 -1.53 5.37
C ARG A 403 -11.58 -2.71 6.11
N GLY A 404 -12.67 -3.20 5.54
CA GLY A 404 -13.24 -4.48 5.93
C GLY A 404 -12.30 -5.66 5.63
N LEU A 405 -12.62 -6.81 6.21
CA LEU A 405 -11.96 -8.07 5.90
C LEU A 405 -12.25 -8.50 4.46
N LYS A 406 -11.32 -9.21 3.84
CA LYS A 406 -11.50 -9.86 2.54
C LYS A 406 -11.40 -11.37 2.69
N ARG A 407 -12.07 -12.11 1.81
CA ARG A 407 -11.88 -13.56 1.71
C ARG A 407 -10.54 -13.83 1.02
N ASP A 408 -9.66 -14.54 1.71
CA ASP A 408 -8.46 -15.09 1.13
C ASP A 408 -8.84 -16.19 0.11
N ARG A 409 -8.26 -16.14 -1.09
CA ARG A 409 -8.68 -17.03 -2.18
C ARG A 409 -8.18 -18.46 -2.00
N GLU A 410 -7.06 -18.64 -1.30
CA GLU A 410 -6.42 -19.94 -1.14
C GLU A 410 -7.02 -20.70 0.05
N THR A 411 -7.14 -20.02 1.18
CA THR A 411 -7.62 -20.62 2.44
C THR A 411 -9.13 -20.47 2.64
N GLY A 412 -9.78 -19.56 1.93
CA GLY A 412 -11.18 -19.20 2.14
C GLY A 412 -11.44 -18.39 3.42
N ASN A 413 -10.41 -18.13 4.22
CA ASN A 413 -10.51 -17.42 5.49
C ASN A 413 -10.70 -15.91 5.30
N MET A 414 -11.35 -15.26 6.26
CA MET A 414 -11.45 -13.80 6.28
C MET A 414 -10.14 -13.21 6.82
N VAL A 415 -9.42 -12.45 5.99
CA VAL A 415 -8.13 -11.84 6.32
C VAL A 415 -8.19 -10.31 6.18
N PRO A 416 -7.34 -9.57 6.88
CA PRO A 416 -7.23 -8.13 6.70
C PRO A 416 -6.93 -7.74 5.24
N ASN A 417 -7.60 -6.69 4.74
CA ASN A 417 -7.37 -6.23 3.37
C ASN A 417 -6.11 -5.36 3.25
N ALA A 418 -4.95 -6.02 3.27
CA ALA A 418 -3.63 -5.41 3.15
C ALA A 418 -3.11 -5.31 1.71
N ALA A 419 -4.01 -5.27 0.71
CA ALA A 419 -3.66 -5.08 -0.69
C ALA A 419 -3.24 -3.63 -1.00
N SER A 420 -2.66 -3.43 -2.19
CA SER A 420 -2.43 -2.11 -2.79
C SER A 420 -3.70 -1.25 -2.79
N ALA A 421 -3.54 0.06 -2.90
CA ALA A 421 -4.66 0.99 -3.04
C ALA A 421 -5.39 0.74 -4.36
N SER A 422 -6.72 0.71 -4.28
CA SER A 422 -7.60 0.64 -5.44
C SER A 422 -7.69 2.00 -6.14
N THR A 423 -8.20 2.01 -7.38
CA THR A 423 -8.36 3.24 -8.16
C THR A 423 -9.23 4.28 -7.45
N SER A 424 -10.34 3.86 -6.82
CA SER A 424 -11.22 4.77 -6.07
C SER A 424 -10.57 5.32 -4.81
N GLU A 425 -9.71 4.56 -4.14
CA GLU A 425 -8.91 5.07 -3.01
C GLU A 425 -7.87 6.06 -3.49
N MET A 426 -7.14 5.74 -4.57
CA MET A 426 -6.11 6.63 -5.13
C MET A 426 -6.67 7.97 -5.59
N VAL A 427 -7.88 8.00 -6.16
CA VAL A 427 -8.56 9.25 -6.55
C VAL A 427 -8.71 10.23 -5.37
N SER A 428 -8.96 9.72 -4.16
CA SER A 428 -9.01 10.55 -2.94
C SER A 428 -7.62 10.78 -2.34
N LEU A 429 -6.85 9.70 -2.18
CA LEU A 429 -5.60 9.73 -1.44
C LEU A 429 -4.47 10.43 -2.20
N GLY A 430 -4.45 10.40 -3.53
CA GLY A 430 -3.40 11.02 -4.32
C GLY A 430 -3.31 12.53 -4.12
N PRO A 431 -4.41 13.30 -4.34
CA PRO A 431 -4.42 14.74 -4.09
C PRO A 431 -4.14 15.10 -2.63
N TRP A 432 -4.65 14.30 -1.67
CA TRP A 432 -4.37 14.49 -0.25
C TRP A 432 -2.89 14.28 0.06
N TRP A 433 -2.30 13.16 -0.38
CA TRP A 433 -0.90 12.83 -0.18
C TRP A 433 0.01 13.94 -0.71
N ARG A 434 -0.22 14.35 -1.96
CA ARG A 434 0.54 15.43 -2.58
C ARG A 434 0.49 16.71 -1.72
N LYS A 435 -0.72 17.23 -1.50
CA LYS A 435 -0.91 18.56 -0.90
C LYS A 435 -0.67 18.62 0.61
N ARG A 436 -0.92 17.52 1.32
CA ARG A 436 -0.98 17.50 2.79
C ARG A 436 0.19 16.79 3.44
N VAL A 437 0.92 15.97 2.68
CA VAL A 437 2.08 15.22 3.18
C VAL A 437 3.34 15.60 2.42
N ALA A 438 3.36 15.40 1.10
CA ALA A 438 4.56 15.58 0.28
C ALA A 438 4.98 17.07 0.21
N ASP A 439 4.06 17.96 -0.18
CA ASP A 439 4.30 19.42 -0.24
C ASP A 439 4.75 19.99 1.11
N ARG A 440 4.19 19.48 2.22
CA ARG A 440 4.56 19.91 3.60
C ARG A 440 5.89 19.36 4.08
N SER A 441 6.47 18.42 3.33
CA SER A 441 7.76 17.81 3.62
C SER A 441 8.82 18.19 2.59
N ASP A 442 8.55 19.19 1.73
CA ASP A 442 9.41 19.65 0.64
C ASP A 442 9.88 18.53 -0.29
N LEU A 443 8.94 17.64 -0.65
CA LEU A 443 9.16 16.51 -1.55
C LEU A 443 8.02 16.40 -2.57
N GLU A 444 8.32 15.85 -3.72
CA GLU A 444 7.29 15.35 -4.63
C GLU A 444 6.61 14.09 -4.07
N SER A 445 5.40 13.76 -4.56
CA SER A 445 4.59 12.65 -4.03
C SER A 445 5.30 11.30 -4.09
N VAL A 446 6.01 11.02 -5.19
CA VAL A 446 6.71 9.75 -5.41
C VAL A 446 7.91 9.57 -4.45
N PRO A 447 8.88 10.51 -4.38
CA PRO A 447 9.94 10.47 -3.37
C PRO A 447 9.42 10.41 -1.93
N ALA A 448 8.40 11.21 -1.57
CA ALA A 448 7.79 11.14 -0.24
C ALA A 448 7.24 9.74 0.07
N GLN A 449 6.58 9.10 -0.91
CA GLN A 449 6.07 7.73 -0.75
C GLN A 449 7.20 6.74 -0.52
N ALA A 450 8.26 6.81 -1.31
CA ALA A 450 9.40 5.91 -1.20
C ALA A 450 10.12 6.07 0.15
N VAL A 451 10.32 7.31 0.64
CA VAL A 451 10.91 7.58 1.96
C VAL A 451 10.08 6.98 3.08
N VAL A 452 8.76 7.22 3.09
CA VAL A 452 7.85 6.67 4.12
C VAL A 452 7.84 5.15 4.06
N TRP A 453 7.83 4.56 2.86
CA TRP A 453 7.93 3.12 2.68
C TRP A 453 9.22 2.54 3.25
N GLY A 454 10.37 3.11 2.92
CA GLY A 454 11.67 2.64 3.43
C GLY A 454 11.78 2.79 4.94
N ALA A 455 11.37 3.94 5.47
CA ALA A 455 11.32 4.21 6.91
C ALA A 455 10.45 3.21 7.68
N GLY A 456 9.30 2.86 7.11
CA GLY A 456 8.33 1.92 7.72
C GLY A 456 8.47 0.47 7.28
N SER A 457 9.55 0.10 6.57
CA SER A 457 9.74 -1.20 5.94
C SER A 457 9.51 -2.38 6.89
N ASN A 458 10.19 -2.40 8.03
CA ASN A 458 10.01 -3.44 9.06
C ASN A 458 8.57 -3.55 9.59
N ALA A 459 7.85 -2.42 9.71
CA ALA A 459 6.48 -2.41 10.20
C ALA A 459 5.45 -2.92 9.17
N THR A 460 5.84 -3.00 7.90
CA THR A 460 4.96 -3.46 6.80
C THR A 460 5.27 -4.88 6.34
N GLY A 461 6.19 -5.57 7.02
CA GLY A 461 6.59 -6.95 6.70
C GLY A 461 7.70 -7.07 5.66
N VAL A 462 8.41 -5.98 5.33
CA VAL A 462 9.64 -6.08 4.51
C VAL A 462 10.77 -6.62 5.38
N SER A 463 11.26 -7.81 5.03
CA SER A 463 12.35 -8.46 5.77
C SER A 463 13.73 -8.23 5.14
N SER A 464 13.80 -7.74 3.91
CA SER A 464 15.03 -7.39 3.21
C SER A 464 15.57 -6.01 3.64
N PRO A 465 16.88 -5.78 3.53
CA PRO A 465 17.44 -4.43 3.64
C PRO A 465 16.83 -3.46 2.62
N ILE A 466 16.66 -2.20 3.02
CA ILE A 466 16.14 -1.10 2.20
C ILE A 466 17.25 -0.07 1.89
N GLY A 467 16.89 1.03 1.23
CA GLY A 467 17.79 2.16 0.96
C GLY A 467 18.63 2.01 -0.31
N ALA A 468 18.64 0.84 -0.97
CA ALA A 468 19.25 0.66 -2.28
C ALA A 468 18.24 1.05 -3.38
N PRO A 469 18.42 2.15 -4.14
CA PRO A 469 17.52 2.53 -5.23
C PRO A 469 17.34 1.42 -6.26
N LYS A 470 16.26 1.49 -7.06
CA LYS A 470 15.97 0.47 -8.08
C LYS A 470 17.16 0.24 -9.04
N LEU A 471 17.89 1.28 -9.40
CA LEU A 471 19.09 1.19 -10.25
C LEU A 471 20.22 0.37 -9.59
N GLU A 472 20.43 0.51 -8.28
CA GLU A 472 21.42 -0.25 -7.54
C GLU A 472 21.04 -1.74 -7.49
N LEU A 473 19.77 -2.03 -7.22
CA LEU A 473 19.26 -3.41 -7.23
C LEU A 473 19.38 -4.06 -8.62
N LEU A 474 19.18 -3.29 -9.69
CA LEU A 474 19.46 -3.75 -11.06
C LEU A 474 20.96 -3.99 -11.26
N SER A 475 21.83 -3.12 -10.77
CA SER A 475 23.30 -3.25 -10.84
C SER A 475 23.77 -4.54 -10.17
N GLN A 476 23.24 -4.86 -8.99
CA GLN A 476 23.52 -6.11 -8.28
C GLN A 476 23.10 -7.35 -9.10
N GLN A 477 21.93 -7.28 -9.74
CA GLN A 477 21.45 -8.36 -10.59
C GLN A 477 22.31 -8.54 -11.86
N ILE A 478 22.78 -7.44 -12.44
CA ILE A 478 23.74 -7.45 -13.55
C ILE A 478 25.04 -8.12 -13.12
N GLY A 479 25.60 -7.76 -11.96
CA GLY A 479 26.82 -8.40 -11.45
C GLY A 479 26.66 -9.91 -11.23
N LYS A 480 25.52 -10.34 -10.69
CA LYS A 480 25.20 -11.78 -10.57
C LYS A 480 25.10 -12.46 -11.94
N ALA A 481 24.52 -11.78 -12.94
CA ALA A 481 24.44 -12.30 -14.30
C ALA A 481 25.82 -12.39 -14.97
N ALA A 482 26.67 -11.38 -14.79
CA ALA A 482 28.05 -11.36 -15.27
C ALA A 482 28.83 -12.58 -14.77
N ASN A 483 28.76 -12.84 -13.45
CA ASN A 483 29.38 -14.02 -12.83
C ASN A 483 28.85 -15.34 -13.41
N ARG A 484 27.54 -15.45 -13.66
CA ARG A 484 26.94 -16.66 -14.27
C ARG A 484 27.25 -16.84 -15.75
N MET A 485 27.57 -15.76 -16.45
CA MET A 485 27.95 -15.78 -17.86
C MET A 485 29.47 -15.90 -18.07
N GLY A 486 30.28 -15.64 -17.03
CA GLY A 486 31.74 -15.57 -17.17
C GLY A 486 32.22 -14.38 -18.01
N ILE A 487 31.50 -13.25 -17.96
CA ILE A 487 31.82 -12.01 -18.69
C ILE A 487 31.95 -10.83 -17.72
N SER A 488 32.39 -9.66 -18.20
CA SER A 488 32.48 -8.46 -17.35
C SER A 488 31.09 -7.92 -16.97
N PRO A 489 30.95 -7.23 -15.82
CA PRO A 489 29.70 -6.54 -15.45
C PRO A 489 29.19 -5.57 -16.53
N GLU A 490 30.07 -4.86 -17.21
CA GLU A 490 29.72 -3.91 -18.28
C GLU A 490 29.16 -4.63 -19.51
N GLU A 491 29.75 -5.76 -19.90
CA GLU A 491 29.24 -6.57 -21.00
C GLU A 491 27.86 -7.16 -20.63
N ALA A 492 27.70 -7.65 -19.40
CA ALA A 492 26.42 -8.13 -18.91
C ALA A 492 25.35 -7.02 -18.87
N ARG A 493 25.70 -5.81 -18.40
CA ARG A 493 24.82 -4.63 -18.42
C ARG A 493 24.32 -4.38 -19.83
N ASP A 494 25.22 -4.31 -20.80
CA ASP A 494 24.88 -3.99 -22.18
C ASP A 494 24.02 -5.09 -22.82
N ARG A 495 24.33 -6.37 -22.56
CA ARG A 495 23.48 -7.49 -23.02
C ARG A 495 22.07 -7.42 -22.43
N ILE A 496 21.93 -7.07 -21.16
CA ILE A 496 20.62 -6.93 -20.48
C ILE A 496 19.84 -5.73 -21.04
N ILE A 497 20.49 -4.58 -21.23
CA ILE A 497 19.90 -3.38 -21.84
C ILE A 497 19.51 -3.63 -23.30
N MET A 498 20.33 -4.37 -24.04
CA MET A 498 20.04 -4.73 -25.43
C MET A 498 18.95 -5.80 -25.57
N GLY A 499 18.57 -6.45 -24.47
CA GLY A 499 17.68 -7.61 -24.46
C GLY A 499 18.27 -8.79 -25.24
N SER A 500 19.59 -8.95 -25.23
CA SER A 500 20.32 -10.15 -25.67
C SER A 500 20.68 -11.08 -24.50
N GLY A 501 20.47 -10.63 -23.25
CA GLY A 501 20.47 -11.43 -22.04
C GLY A 501 19.50 -10.86 -20.99
N HIS A 502 19.42 -11.48 -19.81
CA HIS A 502 18.60 -11.00 -18.70
C HIS A 502 19.30 -11.14 -17.35
N ALA A 503 18.77 -10.49 -16.30
CA ALA A 503 19.34 -10.48 -14.95
C ALA A 503 19.47 -11.86 -14.29
N GLY A 504 18.87 -12.91 -14.85
CA GLY A 504 19.03 -14.30 -14.43
C GLY A 504 19.96 -15.13 -15.33
N PHE A 505 20.31 -14.65 -16.53
CA PHE A 505 20.85 -15.49 -17.60
C PHE A 505 22.08 -16.31 -17.18
N ILE A 506 22.16 -17.53 -17.72
CA ILE A 506 23.30 -18.45 -17.63
C ILE A 506 23.67 -18.77 -19.08
N ASP A 507 24.96 -18.66 -19.43
CA ASP A 507 25.41 -19.06 -20.77
C ASP A 507 25.10 -20.55 -21.00
N PRO A 508 24.35 -20.94 -22.04
CA PRO A 508 24.03 -22.34 -22.32
C PRO A 508 25.26 -23.24 -22.49
N LYS A 509 26.38 -22.71 -23.02
CA LYS A 509 27.64 -23.44 -23.13
C LYS A 509 28.27 -23.67 -21.76
N LEU A 510 28.25 -22.66 -20.89
CA LEU A 510 28.73 -22.81 -19.52
C LEU A 510 27.82 -23.74 -18.72
N ALA A 511 26.50 -23.66 -18.90
CA ALA A 511 25.55 -24.60 -18.31
C ALA A 511 25.80 -26.03 -18.77
N ALA A 512 26.10 -26.24 -20.06
CA ALA A 512 26.46 -27.54 -20.61
C ALA A 512 27.81 -28.05 -20.06
N ILE A 513 28.81 -27.17 -19.89
CA ILE A 513 30.10 -27.51 -19.27
C ILE A 513 29.92 -27.85 -17.79
N MET A 514 29.13 -27.09 -17.03
CA MET A 514 28.83 -27.36 -15.63
C MET A 514 28.03 -28.66 -15.46
N ALA A 515 27.05 -28.92 -16.33
CA ALA A 515 26.29 -30.16 -16.33
C ALA A 515 27.16 -31.37 -16.71
N GLY A 516 28.05 -31.22 -17.71
CA GLY A 516 29.01 -32.25 -18.10
C GLY A 516 30.09 -32.51 -17.05
N GLY A 517 30.59 -31.46 -16.39
CA GLY A 517 31.60 -31.55 -15.34
C GLY A 517 31.05 -32.10 -14.02
N ALA A 518 29.82 -31.74 -13.65
CA ALA A 518 29.15 -32.32 -12.48
C ALA A 518 28.79 -33.80 -12.70
N GLY A 519 28.39 -34.18 -13.92
CA GLY A 519 28.18 -35.57 -14.31
C GLY A 519 29.46 -36.41 -14.26
N ALA A 520 30.58 -35.87 -14.75
CA ALA A 520 31.89 -36.53 -14.68
C ALA A 520 32.41 -36.64 -13.24
N SER A 521 32.17 -35.63 -12.40
CA SER A 521 32.56 -35.64 -10.98
C SER A 521 31.72 -36.62 -10.16
N ALA A 522 30.41 -36.69 -10.40
CA ALA A 522 29.52 -37.65 -9.76
C ALA A 522 29.83 -39.09 -10.19
N ALA A 523 30.15 -39.31 -11.48
CA ALA A 523 30.59 -40.61 -11.99
C ALA A 523 31.96 -41.03 -11.42
N ALA A 524 32.91 -40.10 -11.27
CA ALA A 524 34.20 -40.37 -10.66
C ALA A 524 34.08 -40.69 -9.15
N ILE A 525 33.21 -39.98 -8.43
CA ILE A 525 32.91 -40.26 -7.02
C ILE A 525 32.22 -41.62 -6.86
N ALA A 526 31.27 -41.96 -7.73
CA ALA A 526 30.62 -43.27 -7.73
C ALA A 526 31.59 -44.42 -8.06
N ALA A 527 32.51 -44.21 -9.01
CA ALA A 527 33.54 -45.18 -9.37
C ALA A 527 34.57 -45.39 -8.24
N LEU A 528 34.96 -44.32 -7.54
CA LEU A 528 35.83 -44.40 -6.37
C LEU A 528 35.17 -45.16 -5.22
N ARG A 529 33.87 -44.93 -4.98
CA ARG A 529 33.11 -45.60 -3.92
C ARG A 529 32.94 -47.10 -4.20
N LYS A 530 32.63 -47.45 -5.45
CA LYS A 530 32.56 -48.85 -5.88
C LYS A 530 33.91 -49.57 -5.76
N LYS A 531 35.01 -48.89 -6.10
CA LYS A 531 36.36 -49.44 -5.95
C LYS A 531 36.71 -49.70 -4.47
N GLN A 532 36.26 -48.85 -3.55
CA GLN A 532 36.44 -49.08 -2.11
C GLN A 532 35.61 -50.27 -1.60
N GLU A 533 34.39 -50.45 -2.12
CA GLU A 533 33.53 -51.60 -1.78
C GLU A 533 34.05 -52.93 -2.37
N ASP A 534 34.77 -52.90 -3.50
CA ASP A 534 35.38 -54.08 -4.12
C ASP A 534 36.76 -54.43 -3.48
N GLU A 535 37.35 -53.53 -2.69
CA GLU A 535 38.62 -53.72 -1.96
C GLU A 535 38.44 -54.10 -0.48
N GLU A 536 37.20 -54.10 0.03
CA GLU A 536 36.78 -54.69 1.32
C GLU A 536 36.17 -56.09 1.12
#